data_AF-A0A1W9GMP6-F1
#
_entry.id   AF-A0A1W9GMP6-F1
#
_cell.length_a   1.000
_cell.length_b   1.000
_cell.length_c   1.000
_cell.angle_alpha   90.00
_cell.angle_beta   90.00
_cell.angle_gamma   90.00
#
_symmetry.space_group_name_H-M   'P 1'
#
loop_
_entity.id
_entity.type
_entity.pdbx_description
1 polymer ?
#
loop_
_entity_poly.entity_id
_entity_poly.type
_entity_poly.pdbx_seq_one_letter_code
_entity_poly.pdbx_strand_id
1 'polypeptide(L)'
;MKRVVIIGLNLFLALAGVHIIDAADTAPAVQAGLQEDPPLPVYTPPKKMTPRARVGGSLRGTEGTEPELVALVPDHVGLTMKQTPTLNWYLSKLTAYPLRFTLTDTQKITPIFEGPLPAPTKAGVQSIDLKSMGLALEPNVQYRWFVSAIPNPDSPSRDIVAGGMIERCEFSECLTVASVNVTCDRDSVRTNALIGFWYDAMGCVSSLIEKEPKDPSLRRLRAALLRQVGLNGVADWDLRSIQSHTK
;
A
#
# COMPACT_ATOMS: atom_id res chain seq x y z
N MET A 1 -65.23 29.02 31.34
CA MET A 1 -65.72 27.68 31.73
C MET A 1 -66.85 27.29 30.78
N LYS A 2 -66.58 26.48 29.75
CA LYS A 2 -67.59 26.06 28.76
C LYS A 2 -68.11 24.67 29.14
N ARG A 3 -69.42 24.57 29.40
CA ARG A 3 -70.17 23.33 29.62
C ARG A 3 -70.77 22.85 28.29
N VAL A 4 -70.49 21.59 27.99
CA VAL A 4 -71.33 20.51 27.42
C VAL A 4 -72.58 20.90 26.63
N VAL A 5 -72.67 20.37 25.39
CA VAL A 5 -73.94 19.98 24.76
C VAL A 5 -73.76 18.58 24.16
N ILE A 6 -74.64 17.67 24.58
CA ILE A 6 -74.84 16.30 24.10
C ILE A 6 -75.98 16.35 23.08
N ILE A 7 -75.79 15.84 21.85
CA ILE A 7 -76.90 15.46 20.96
C ILE A 7 -76.49 14.25 20.10
N GLY A 8 -77.34 13.22 20.08
CA GLY A 8 -77.61 12.48 18.85
C GLY A 8 -77.06 11.06 18.74
N LEU A 9 -77.75 10.11 19.35
CA LEU A 9 -77.60 8.66 19.25
C LEU A 9 -78.33 8.14 17.99
N ASN A 10 -77.64 7.29 17.19
CA ASN A 10 -78.09 6.16 16.33
C ASN A 10 -79.42 6.26 15.52
N LEU A 11 -79.62 5.73 14.32
CA LEU A 11 -79.19 4.48 13.68
C LEU A 11 -79.82 4.46 12.27
N PHE A 12 -79.13 3.94 11.25
CA PHE A 12 -79.58 2.82 10.39
C PHE A 12 -79.16 2.83 8.90
N LEU A 13 -78.73 1.62 8.51
CA LEU A 13 -78.86 0.89 7.24
C LEU A 13 -78.00 1.28 6.01
N ALA A 14 -76.84 0.61 5.95
CA ALA A 14 -76.39 -0.31 4.90
C ALA A 14 -76.78 -0.08 3.43
N LEU A 15 -75.76 0.03 2.57
CA LEU A 15 -75.69 -0.73 1.33
C LEU A 15 -74.25 -1.12 1.04
N ALA A 16 -74.06 -2.42 0.79
CA ALA A 16 -72.79 -3.05 0.50
C ALA A 16 -72.25 -2.61 -0.86
N GLY A 17 -71.03 -2.06 -0.86
CA GLY A 17 -70.18 -1.92 -2.02
C GLY A 17 -68.84 -2.57 -1.70
N VAL A 18 -68.62 -3.79 -2.15
CA VAL A 18 -67.31 -4.44 -2.11
C VAL A 18 -66.46 -3.77 -3.19
N HIS A 19 -65.59 -2.85 -2.79
CA HIS A 19 -64.48 -2.42 -3.63
C HIS A 19 -63.28 -3.30 -3.30
N ILE A 20 -62.95 -4.20 -4.20
CA ILE A 20 -61.63 -4.85 -4.23
C ILE A 20 -60.63 -3.76 -4.60
N ILE A 21 -59.85 -3.33 -3.62
CA ILE A 21 -58.66 -2.52 -3.86
C ILE A 21 -57.58 -3.53 -4.24
N ASP A 22 -57.25 -3.58 -5.53
CA ASP A 22 -56.11 -4.33 -6.02
C ASP A 22 -54.85 -3.62 -5.52
N ALA A 23 -54.31 -4.10 -4.40
CA ALA A 23 -53.03 -3.67 -3.88
C ALA A 23 -51.96 -4.24 -4.80
N ALA A 24 -51.64 -3.51 -5.87
CA ALA A 24 -50.42 -3.70 -6.63
C ALA A 24 -49.24 -3.48 -5.66
N ASP A 25 -48.74 -4.59 -5.13
CA ASP A 25 -47.56 -4.68 -4.29
C ASP A 25 -46.31 -4.39 -5.15
N THR A 26 -46.09 -3.11 -5.48
CA THR A 26 -44.81 -2.66 -6.01
C THR A 26 -43.83 -2.57 -4.86
N ALA A 27 -43.15 -3.68 -4.58
CA ALA A 27 -41.94 -3.72 -3.78
C ALA A 27 -40.93 -2.69 -4.31
N PRO A 28 -40.23 -1.94 -3.45
CA PRO A 28 -39.20 -1.02 -3.90
C PRO A 28 -38.09 -1.82 -4.57
N ALA A 29 -37.87 -1.56 -5.86
CA ALA A 29 -36.74 -2.07 -6.60
C ALA A 29 -35.45 -1.61 -5.90
N VAL A 30 -34.77 -2.56 -5.26
CA VAL A 30 -33.40 -2.36 -4.79
C VAL A 30 -32.56 -2.15 -6.05
N GLN A 31 -32.26 -0.89 -6.37
CA GLN A 31 -31.22 -0.56 -7.32
C GLN A 31 -29.90 -1.05 -6.72
N ALA A 32 -29.51 -2.28 -7.08
CA ALA A 32 -28.14 -2.73 -6.94
C ALA A 32 -27.29 -1.80 -7.82
N GLY A 33 -26.79 -0.73 -7.22
CA GLY A 33 -25.78 0.11 -7.84
C GLY A 33 -24.65 -0.81 -8.28
N LEU A 34 -24.28 -0.74 -9.56
CA LEU A 34 -23.02 -1.29 -10.04
C LEU A 34 -21.94 -0.58 -9.24
N GLN A 35 -21.42 -1.24 -8.21
CA GLN A 35 -20.30 -0.73 -7.44
C GLN A 35 -19.10 -0.80 -8.37
N GLU A 36 -18.81 0.30 -9.07
CA GLU A 36 -17.62 0.43 -9.91
C GLU A 36 -16.40 0.07 -9.06
N ASP A 37 -15.54 -0.80 -9.61
CA ASP A 37 -14.27 -1.12 -8.95
C ASP A 37 -13.54 0.21 -8.68
N PRO A 38 -13.17 0.50 -7.43
CA PRO A 38 -12.61 1.79 -7.08
C PRO A 38 -11.30 1.99 -7.87
N PRO A 39 -11.02 3.21 -8.35
CA PRO A 39 -9.97 3.45 -9.33
C PRO A 39 -8.59 2.99 -8.82
N LEU A 40 -7.78 2.48 -9.75
CA LEU A 40 -6.38 2.13 -9.46
C LEU A 40 -5.56 3.41 -9.22
N PRO A 41 -4.52 3.34 -8.38
CA PRO A 41 -3.66 4.48 -8.10
C PRO A 41 -2.82 4.84 -9.34
N VAL A 42 -2.64 6.12 -9.59
CA VAL A 42 -1.69 6.65 -10.57
C VAL A 42 -0.52 7.25 -9.81
N TYR A 43 0.69 6.86 -10.16
CA TYR A 43 1.92 7.40 -9.60
C TYR A 43 2.46 8.52 -10.48
N THR A 44 2.67 9.70 -9.89
CA THR A 44 3.32 10.82 -10.57
C THR A 44 4.73 11.02 -10.03
N PRO A 45 5.79 10.68 -10.78
CA PRO A 45 7.16 10.93 -10.36
C PRO A 45 7.43 12.43 -10.09
N PRO A 46 8.34 12.77 -9.16
CA PRO A 46 8.79 14.14 -8.97
C PRO A 46 9.41 14.73 -10.24
N LYS A 47 9.20 16.03 -10.50
CA LYS A 47 9.71 16.71 -11.71
C LYS A 47 11.23 16.64 -11.87
N LYS A 48 11.96 16.68 -10.74
CA LYS A 48 13.43 16.53 -10.72
C LYS A 48 13.74 15.07 -10.40
N MET A 49 14.16 14.31 -11.39
CA MET A 49 14.55 12.92 -11.23
C MET A 49 16.08 12.78 -11.23
N THR A 50 16.60 12.06 -10.25
CA THR A 50 17.97 11.54 -10.29
C THR A 50 17.93 10.08 -10.75
N PRO A 51 18.40 9.75 -11.97
CA PRO A 51 18.36 8.38 -12.50
C PRO A 51 19.27 7.41 -11.71
N ARG A 52 19.04 6.10 -11.90
CA ARG A 52 19.83 5.00 -11.29
C ARG A 52 19.79 4.96 -9.76
N ALA A 53 18.62 5.25 -9.20
CA ALA A 53 18.38 5.22 -7.76
C ALA A 53 18.03 3.83 -7.21
N ARG A 54 17.79 2.86 -8.09
CA ARG A 54 17.45 1.47 -7.74
C ARG A 54 18.59 0.53 -8.08
N VAL A 55 18.89 -0.36 -7.14
CA VAL A 55 19.87 -1.44 -7.29
C VAL A 55 19.15 -2.77 -7.17
N GLY A 56 19.45 -3.70 -8.07
CA GLY A 56 18.69 -4.93 -8.23
C GLY A 56 17.30 -4.68 -8.85
N GLY A 57 16.41 -5.68 -8.78
CA GLY A 57 15.04 -5.53 -9.26
C GLY A 57 14.73 -6.16 -10.62
N SER A 58 15.66 -6.91 -11.19
CA SER A 58 15.33 -7.87 -12.24
C SER A 58 15.16 -9.25 -11.60
N LEU A 59 14.02 -9.91 -11.80
CA LEU A 59 13.84 -11.34 -11.46
C LEU A 59 14.60 -12.25 -12.47
N ARG A 60 15.76 -11.81 -12.96
CA ARG A 60 16.54 -12.53 -13.96
C ARG A 60 17.49 -13.49 -13.25
N GLY A 61 16.96 -14.67 -12.93
CA GLY A 61 17.53 -15.94 -13.40
C GLY A 61 18.81 -16.40 -12.70
N THR A 62 18.67 -16.89 -11.48
CA THR A 62 19.58 -17.91 -10.92
C THR A 62 19.07 -19.32 -11.18
N GLU A 63 18.39 -19.58 -12.31
CA GLU A 63 17.63 -20.83 -12.55
C GLU A 63 16.75 -21.27 -11.34
N GLY A 64 16.36 -20.32 -10.48
CA GLY A 64 15.62 -20.57 -9.24
C GLY A 64 16.43 -21.16 -8.07
N THR A 65 17.76 -21.27 -8.17
CA THR A 65 18.62 -21.88 -7.13
C THR A 65 18.93 -20.93 -5.96
N GLU A 66 19.02 -19.62 -6.19
CA GLU A 66 19.24 -18.60 -5.14
C GLU A 66 17.98 -17.77 -4.87
N PRO A 67 17.81 -17.21 -3.66
CA PRO A 67 16.74 -16.27 -3.38
C PRO A 67 16.94 -14.96 -4.16
N GLU A 68 15.87 -14.38 -4.67
CA GLU A 68 15.91 -13.07 -5.34
C GLU A 68 15.39 -12.01 -4.38
N LEU A 69 16.12 -10.89 -4.33
CA LEU A 69 15.74 -9.69 -3.58
C LEU A 69 15.34 -8.58 -4.54
N VAL A 70 14.24 -7.89 -4.24
CA VAL A 70 13.79 -6.74 -5.02
C VAL A 70 13.33 -5.62 -4.09
N ALA A 71 13.93 -4.43 -4.21
CA ALA A 71 13.43 -3.24 -3.51
C ALA A 71 12.16 -2.74 -4.21
N LEU A 72 11.08 -2.49 -3.46
CA LEU A 72 9.81 -2.00 -4.00
C LEU A 72 9.85 -0.46 -4.14
N VAL A 73 10.74 0.01 -4.99
CA VAL A 73 11.07 1.43 -5.19
C VAL A 73 11.06 1.79 -6.68
N PRO A 74 10.88 3.06 -7.06
CA PRO A 74 11.10 3.53 -8.42
C PRO A 74 12.59 3.47 -8.83
N ASP A 75 12.89 3.67 -10.12
CA ASP A 75 14.26 3.80 -10.64
C ASP A 75 14.90 5.18 -10.38
N HIS A 76 14.15 6.09 -9.80
CA HIS A 76 14.58 7.41 -9.33
C HIS A 76 14.44 7.50 -7.79
N VAL A 77 14.90 8.62 -7.21
CA VAL A 77 14.76 8.87 -5.77
C VAL A 77 13.27 8.93 -5.43
N GLY A 78 12.81 8.03 -4.55
CA GLY A 78 11.44 8.05 -4.06
C GLY A 78 11.31 9.05 -2.90
N LEU A 79 10.18 9.74 -2.82
CA LEU A 79 9.92 10.70 -1.76
C LEU A 79 9.12 10.08 -0.61
N THR A 80 9.38 10.58 0.59
CA THR A 80 8.55 10.37 1.79
C THR A 80 8.30 11.70 2.49
N MET A 81 7.18 11.82 3.21
CA MET A 81 6.98 12.90 4.19
C MET A 81 7.21 12.43 5.62
N LYS A 82 7.12 11.12 5.84
CA LYS A 82 7.34 10.51 7.15
C LYS A 82 8.80 10.64 7.56
N GLN A 83 9.02 11.05 8.81
CA GLN A 83 10.32 11.00 9.46
C GLN A 83 10.83 9.57 9.63
N THR A 84 9.91 8.63 9.88
CA THR A 84 10.19 7.21 10.09
C THR A 84 9.37 6.37 9.11
N PRO A 85 9.71 6.36 7.80
CA PRO A 85 8.98 5.59 6.80
C PRO A 85 9.16 4.07 6.99
N THR A 86 8.27 3.32 6.36
CA THR A 86 8.41 1.86 6.19
C THR A 86 9.01 1.58 4.81
N LEU A 87 10.13 0.87 4.76
CA LEU A 87 10.76 0.43 3.52
C LEU A 87 10.23 -0.96 3.15
N ASN A 88 9.95 -1.18 1.87
CA ASN A 88 9.34 -2.42 1.39
C ASN A 88 10.25 -3.11 0.38
N TRP A 89 10.43 -4.41 0.54
CA TRP A 89 11.22 -5.25 -0.35
C TRP A 89 10.54 -6.60 -0.56
N TYR A 90 10.95 -7.34 -1.58
CA TYR A 90 10.40 -8.64 -1.94
C TYR A 90 11.49 -9.71 -1.88
N LEU A 91 11.10 -10.86 -1.32
CA LEU A 91 11.89 -12.09 -1.25
C LEU A 91 11.21 -13.19 -2.06
N SER A 92 11.88 -13.72 -3.10
CA SER A 92 11.23 -14.73 -3.97
C SER A 92 10.94 -16.07 -3.28
N LYS A 93 11.82 -16.48 -2.36
CA LYS A 93 11.71 -17.72 -1.58
C LYS A 93 12.44 -17.59 -0.25
N LEU A 94 12.06 -18.43 0.73
CA LEU A 94 12.78 -18.50 2.01
C LEU A 94 14.27 -18.76 1.80
N THR A 95 15.08 -18.15 2.66
CA THR A 95 16.53 -18.26 2.61
C THR A 95 17.08 -18.51 4.00
N ALA A 96 18.15 -19.31 4.07
CA ALA A 96 18.94 -19.51 5.28
C ALA A 96 20.12 -18.51 5.37
N TYR A 97 20.34 -17.70 4.32
CA TYR A 97 21.42 -16.72 4.32
C TYR A 97 21.13 -15.60 5.34
N PRO A 98 22.15 -15.19 6.12
CA PRO A 98 22.04 -13.99 6.93
C PRO A 98 21.62 -12.79 6.09
N LEU A 99 20.66 -12.02 6.61
CA LEU A 99 20.21 -10.79 5.99
C LEU A 99 20.79 -9.59 6.72
N ARG A 100 21.17 -8.56 5.97
CA ARG A 100 21.69 -7.29 6.48
C ARG A 100 20.87 -6.14 5.91
N PHE A 101 20.59 -5.16 6.76
CA PHE A 101 20.08 -3.85 6.37
C PHE A 101 21.17 -2.80 6.52
N THR A 102 21.33 -1.96 5.50
CA THR A 102 22.22 -0.81 5.52
C THR A 102 21.44 0.44 5.12
N LEU A 103 21.62 1.53 5.86
CA LEU A 103 21.09 2.84 5.56
C LEU A 103 22.22 3.86 5.60
N THR A 104 22.41 4.59 4.50
CA THR A 104 23.52 5.53 4.33
C THR A 104 22.97 6.88 3.89
N ASP A 105 23.32 7.93 4.62
CA ASP A 105 23.20 9.31 4.14
C ASP A 105 24.18 9.49 2.98
N THR A 106 23.70 9.93 1.81
CA THR A 106 24.55 10.04 0.61
C THR A 106 25.68 11.07 0.73
N GLN A 107 25.62 11.95 1.73
CA GLN A 107 26.67 12.93 2.01
C GLN A 107 27.74 12.39 2.98
N LYS A 108 27.53 11.21 3.57
CA LYS A 108 28.43 10.59 4.55
C LYS A 108 29.12 9.37 3.98
N ILE A 109 30.35 9.14 4.43
CA ILE A 109 31.16 7.97 4.03
C ILE A 109 30.66 6.71 4.75
N THR A 110 30.35 6.83 6.04
CA THR A 110 29.90 5.71 6.87
C THR A 110 28.37 5.60 6.88
N PRO A 111 27.81 4.37 6.82
CA PRO A 111 26.38 4.16 7.04
C PRO A 111 25.91 4.75 8.37
N ILE A 112 24.70 5.29 8.38
CA ILE A 112 24.05 5.70 9.63
C ILE A 112 23.46 4.50 10.38
N PHE A 113 23.24 3.39 9.66
CA PHE A 113 22.89 2.10 10.23
C PHE A 113 23.44 0.98 9.37
N GLU A 114 23.98 -0.04 10.02
CA GLU A 114 24.28 -1.33 9.41
C GLU A 114 24.05 -2.42 10.46
N GLY A 115 23.21 -3.40 10.15
CA GLY A 115 22.85 -4.44 11.12
C GLY A 115 22.08 -5.61 10.53
N PRO A 116 21.92 -6.70 11.30
CA PRO A 116 21.18 -7.87 10.85
C PRO A 116 19.68 -7.58 10.74
N LEU A 117 19.03 -8.22 9.77
CA LEU A 117 17.57 -8.32 9.70
C LEU A 117 17.11 -9.69 10.22
N PRO A 118 15.97 -9.76 10.94
CA PRO A 118 15.33 -11.02 11.25
C PRO A 118 15.03 -11.81 9.96
N ALA A 119 15.28 -13.12 9.99
CA ALA A 119 14.95 -13.98 8.86
C ALA A 119 13.43 -14.00 8.61
N PRO A 120 12.96 -13.69 7.39
CA PRO A 120 11.54 -13.77 7.05
C PRO A 120 10.99 -15.18 7.24
N THR A 121 9.79 -15.28 7.79
CA THR A 121 9.09 -16.56 7.99
C THR A 121 8.26 -16.98 6.77
N LYS A 122 8.12 -16.09 5.78
CA LYS A 122 7.41 -16.34 4.52
C LYS A 122 8.12 -15.65 3.35
N ALA A 123 8.02 -16.23 2.16
CA ALA A 123 8.36 -15.54 0.93
C ALA A 123 7.35 -14.41 0.65
N GLY A 124 7.74 -13.46 -0.21
CA GLY A 124 6.90 -12.34 -0.60
C GLY A 124 7.41 -10.99 -0.12
N VAL A 125 6.49 -10.03 -0.07
CA VAL A 125 6.77 -8.67 0.37
C VAL A 125 7.03 -8.64 1.88
N GLN A 126 8.13 -8.00 2.25
CA GLN A 126 8.63 -7.76 3.59
C GLN A 126 8.73 -6.26 3.85
N SER A 127 8.64 -5.89 5.12
CA SER A 127 8.61 -4.50 5.59
C SER A 127 9.75 -4.26 6.59
N ILE A 128 10.43 -3.11 6.47
CA ILE A 128 11.40 -2.60 7.45
C ILE A 128 10.83 -1.30 8.01
N ASP A 129 10.44 -1.32 9.28
CA ASP A 129 9.96 -0.12 9.97
C ASP A 129 11.12 0.62 10.63
N LEU A 130 11.49 1.79 10.07
CA LEU A 130 12.58 2.60 10.61
C LEU A 130 12.31 3.06 12.05
N LYS A 131 11.03 3.26 12.43
CA LYS A 131 10.67 3.62 13.80
C LYS A 131 11.09 2.52 14.78
N SER A 132 10.83 1.26 14.44
CA SER A 132 11.18 0.11 15.29
C SER A 132 12.71 -0.05 15.49
N MET A 133 13.50 0.48 14.56
CA MET A 133 14.97 0.47 14.61
C MET A 133 15.56 1.71 15.30
N GLY A 134 14.72 2.66 15.74
CA GLY A 134 15.18 3.94 16.29
C GLY A 134 15.81 4.87 15.25
N LEU A 135 15.50 4.66 13.96
CA LEU A 135 16.04 5.45 12.85
C LEU A 135 15.05 6.52 12.41
N ALA A 136 15.57 7.70 12.08
CA ALA A 136 14.81 8.82 11.56
C ALA A 136 15.56 9.46 10.39
N LEU A 137 14.80 9.90 9.38
CA LEU A 137 15.33 10.62 8.24
C LEU A 137 15.27 12.12 8.49
N GLU A 138 16.36 12.81 8.20
CA GLU A 138 16.41 14.26 8.22
C GLU A 138 15.70 14.85 7.00
N PRO A 139 15.03 16.01 7.13
CA PRO A 139 14.42 16.70 5.99
C PRO A 139 15.46 17.05 4.93
N ASN A 140 15.07 16.89 3.66
CA ASN A 140 15.83 17.26 2.47
C ASN A 140 17.20 16.55 2.35
N VAL A 141 17.34 15.40 3.00
CA VAL A 141 18.52 14.54 2.89
C VAL A 141 18.18 13.29 2.08
N GLN A 142 19.02 12.99 1.08
CA GLN A 142 18.97 11.75 0.33
C GLN A 142 19.71 10.63 1.06
N TYR A 143 19.02 9.53 1.25
CA TYR A 143 19.57 8.29 1.78
C TYR A 143 19.55 7.21 0.72
N ARG A 144 20.52 6.29 0.81
CA ARG A 144 20.52 5.03 0.10
C ARG A 144 20.36 3.90 1.11
N TRP A 145 19.50 2.95 0.78
CA TRP A 145 19.26 1.79 1.63
C TRP A 145 19.37 0.49 0.85
N PHE A 146 19.82 -0.56 1.53
CA PHE A 146 20.02 -1.88 0.96
C PHE A 146 19.53 -2.97 1.89
N VAL A 147 19.00 -4.03 1.28
CA VAL A 147 18.87 -5.35 1.90
C VAL A 147 19.80 -6.28 1.16
N SER A 148 20.66 -6.96 1.90
CA SER A 148 21.63 -7.92 1.37
C SER A 148 21.40 -9.29 1.99
N ALA A 149 21.33 -10.33 1.16
CA ALA A 149 21.54 -11.71 1.61
C ALA A 149 23.01 -12.06 1.41
N ILE A 150 23.59 -12.73 2.40
CA ILE A 150 25.04 -13.00 2.47
C ILE A 150 25.27 -14.51 2.35
N PRO A 151 25.48 -15.06 1.14
CA PRO A 151 25.71 -16.49 0.96
C PRO A 151 27.07 -16.94 1.51
N ASN A 152 28.07 -16.06 1.49
CA ASN A 152 29.41 -16.32 2.01
C ASN A 152 30.01 -15.03 2.59
N PRO A 153 30.24 -14.94 3.92
CA PRO A 153 30.82 -13.75 4.54
C PRO A 153 32.24 -13.42 4.04
N ASP A 154 32.98 -14.43 3.57
CA ASP A 154 34.34 -14.26 3.03
C ASP A 154 34.36 -13.84 1.56
N SER A 155 33.19 -13.64 0.93
CA SER A 155 33.10 -13.23 -0.48
C SER A 155 31.97 -12.22 -0.73
N PRO A 156 32.06 -10.97 -0.22
CA PRO A 156 31.01 -9.95 -0.32
C PRO A 156 30.57 -9.63 -1.76
N SER A 157 31.43 -9.85 -2.75
CA SER A 157 31.08 -9.71 -4.17
C SER A 157 29.96 -10.65 -4.64
N ARG A 158 29.64 -11.69 -3.85
CA ARG A 158 28.55 -12.64 -4.09
C ARG A 158 27.27 -12.29 -3.31
N ASP A 159 27.26 -11.20 -2.55
CA ASP A 159 26.06 -10.80 -1.83
C ASP A 159 24.94 -10.51 -2.83
N ILE A 160 23.76 -11.02 -2.54
CA ILE A 160 22.55 -10.73 -3.31
C ILE A 160 21.99 -9.45 -2.71
N VAL A 161 21.96 -8.36 -3.48
CA VAL A 161 21.65 -7.01 -2.98
C VAL A 161 20.48 -6.41 -3.73
N ALA A 162 19.55 -5.82 -2.99
CA ALA A 162 18.51 -4.95 -3.53
C ALA A 162 18.41 -3.68 -2.71
N GLY A 163 18.17 -2.55 -3.37
CA GLY A 163 18.15 -1.27 -2.68
C GLY A 163 17.56 -0.13 -3.50
N GLY A 164 17.36 0.98 -2.81
CA GLY A 164 16.75 2.19 -3.36
C GLY A 164 17.30 3.46 -2.73
N MET A 165 16.93 4.60 -3.30
CA MET A 165 17.13 5.90 -2.66
C MET A 165 15.81 6.47 -2.16
N ILE A 166 15.90 7.16 -1.04
CA ILE A 166 14.78 7.83 -0.37
C ILE A 166 15.20 9.25 0.02
N GLU A 167 14.29 10.20 -0.16
CA GLU A 167 14.45 11.56 0.34
C GLU A 167 13.21 11.92 1.16
N ARG A 168 13.44 12.49 2.34
CA ARG A 168 12.35 13.05 3.15
C ARG A 168 12.10 14.49 2.72
N CYS A 169 10.97 14.76 2.10
CA CYS A 169 10.53 16.12 1.84
C CYS A 169 9.96 16.71 3.16
N GLU A 170 10.37 17.94 3.51
CA GLU A 170 9.87 18.61 4.71
C GLU A 170 8.41 19.02 4.52
N PHE A 171 7.57 18.78 5.55
CA PHE A 171 6.13 19.06 5.50
C PHE A 171 5.79 20.50 5.05
N SER A 172 6.58 21.49 5.49
CA SER A 172 6.44 22.91 5.12
C SER A 172 6.62 23.15 3.61
N GLU A 173 7.57 22.45 2.98
CA GLU A 173 7.86 22.54 1.55
C GLU A 173 6.87 21.70 0.73
N CYS A 174 6.50 20.50 1.21
CA CYS A 174 5.57 19.60 0.52
C CYS A 174 4.11 20.09 0.53
N LEU A 175 3.68 20.81 1.57
CA LEU A 175 2.31 21.33 1.71
C LEU A 175 1.94 22.35 0.62
N THR A 176 2.92 23.05 0.06
CA THR A 176 2.69 23.99 -1.04
C THR A 176 2.24 23.28 -2.33
N VAL A 177 2.40 21.95 -2.40
CA VAL A 177 2.20 21.14 -3.60
C VAL A 177 0.94 20.26 -3.53
N ALA A 178 0.41 19.93 -2.34
CA ALA A 178 -0.77 19.04 -2.23
C ALA A 178 -1.44 18.99 -0.84
N SER A 179 -2.74 18.67 -0.83
CA SER A 179 -3.47 18.17 0.34
C SER A 179 -2.98 16.76 0.71
N VAL A 180 -1.84 16.72 1.39
CA VAL A 180 -1.22 15.49 1.89
C VAL A 180 -2.14 14.76 2.87
N ASN A 181 -2.26 13.43 2.73
CA ASN A 181 -2.93 12.60 3.73
C ASN A 181 -1.93 11.81 4.57
N VAL A 182 -1.97 12.05 5.88
CA VAL A 182 -1.10 11.41 6.90
C VAL A 182 -1.75 10.13 7.45
N THR A 183 -3.03 9.87 7.17
CA THR A 183 -3.67 8.59 7.52
C THR A 183 -3.13 7.45 6.66
N CYS A 184 -3.57 6.23 6.96
CA CYS A 184 -3.29 5.10 6.10
C CYS A 184 -4.57 4.31 5.82
N ASP A 185 -5.16 4.65 4.67
CA ASP A 185 -6.34 4.05 4.07
C ASP A 185 -6.14 4.00 2.54
N ARG A 186 -7.12 3.44 1.82
CA ARG A 186 -7.04 3.25 0.37
C ARG A 186 -6.91 4.59 -0.39
N ASP A 187 -7.51 5.65 0.14
CA ASP A 187 -7.46 6.98 -0.50
C ASP A 187 -6.12 7.66 -0.26
N SER A 188 -5.52 7.48 0.93
CA SER A 188 -4.16 7.90 1.22
C SER A 188 -3.15 7.27 0.27
N VAL A 189 -3.31 5.98 -0.05
CA VAL A 189 -2.46 5.30 -1.05
C VAL A 189 -2.56 6.00 -2.41
N ARG A 190 -3.79 6.29 -2.88
CA ARG A 190 -4.02 6.95 -4.17
C ARG A 190 -3.48 8.38 -4.19
N THR A 191 -3.82 9.17 -3.19
CA THR A 191 -3.42 10.58 -3.08
C THR A 191 -1.90 10.70 -2.99
N ASN A 192 -1.26 9.93 -2.11
CA ASN A 192 0.19 9.99 -1.93
C ASN A 192 0.94 9.51 -3.19
N ALA A 193 0.42 8.50 -3.90
CA ALA A 193 0.98 8.10 -5.19
C ALA A 193 0.83 9.20 -6.25
N LEU A 194 -0.36 9.80 -6.34
CA LEU A 194 -0.67 10.83 -7.34
C LEU A 194 0.22 12.07 -7.19
N ILE A 195 0.63 12.40 -5.96
CA ILE A 195 1.48 13.56 -5.67
C ILE A 195 2.97 13.21 -5.51
N GLY A 196 3.34 11.94 -5.72
CA GLY A 196 4.75 11.50 -5.85
C GLY A 196 5.40 10.95 -4.57
N PHE A 197 4.69 10.87 -3.45
CA PHE A 197 5.15 10.26 -2.19
C PHE A 197 5.07 8.73 -2.24
N TRP A 198 5.99 8.15 -3.00
CA TRP A 198 6.07 6.71 -3.24
C TRP A 198 6.15 5.90 -1.95
N TYR A 199 7.03 6.28 -1.01
CA TYR A 199 7.23 5.51 0.22
C TYR A 199 6.02 5.58 1.15
N ASP A 200 5.29 6.70 1.16
CA ASP A 200 4.03 6.82 1.91
C ASP A 200 2.94 5.93 1.32
N ALA A 201 2.79 5.91 -0.01
CA ALA A 201 1.81 5.07 -0.70
C ALA A 201 2.13 3.57 -0.56
N MET A 202 3.38 3.19 -0.86
CA MET A 202 3.83 1.79 -0.82
C MET A 202 3.85 1.23 0.61
N GLY A 203 4.35 2.02 1.57
CA GLY A 203 4.30 1.66 3.00
C GLY A 203 2.87 1.50 3.50
N CYS A 204 1.97 2.39 3.10
CA CYS A 204 0.58 2.30 3.52
C CYS A 204 -0.13 1.06 2.94
N VAL A 205 -0.03 0.82 1.63
CA VAL A 205 -0.71 -0.34 1.02
C VAL A 205 -0.19 -1.66 1.57
N SER A 206 1.12 -1.79 1.85
CA SER A 206 1.65 -2.98 2.52
C SER A 206 1.10 -3.16 3.93
N SER A 207 0.98 -2.09 4.72
CA SER A 207 0.38 -2.15 6.06
C SER A 207 -1.11 -2.54 6.01
N LEU A 208 -1.85 -2.04 5.02
CA LEU A 208 -3.25 -2.45 4.81
C LEU A 208 -3.34 -3.94 4.48
N ILE A 209 -2.47 -4.46 3.62
CA ILE A 209 -2.44 -5.90 3.28
C ILE A 209 -2.08 -6.77 4.49
N GLU A 210 -1.20 -6.30 5.38
CA GLU A 210 -0.89 -7.01 6.63
C GLU A 210 -2.11 -7.09 7.55
N LYS A 211 -2.93 -6.02 7.62
CA LYS A 211 -4.14 -5.96 8.44
C LYS A 211 -5.32 -6.72 7.83
N GLU A 212 -5.47 -6.67 6.51
CA GLU A 212 -6.60 -7.23 5.76
C GLU A 212 -6.09 -8.16 4.63
N PRO A 213 -5.39 -9.27 4.95
CA PRO A 213 -4.67 -10.08 3.96
C PRO A 213 -5.57 -10.80 2.95
N LYS A 214 -6.86 -10.91 3.26
CA LYS A 214 -7.88 -11.55 2.41
C LYS A 214 -8.55 -10.58 1.44
N ASP A 215 -8.34 -9.27 1.58
CA ASP A 215 -8.92 -8.32 0.63
C ASP A 215 -8.08 -8.28 -0.67
N PRO A 216 -8.61 -8.80 -1.79
CA PRO A 216 -7.89 -8.81 -3.05
C PRO A 216 -7.67 -7.41 -3.61
N SER A 217 -8.51 -6.42 -3.26
CA SER A 217 -8.42 -5.06 -3.77
C SER A 217 -7.10 -4.40 -3.36
N LEU A 218 -6.60 -4.68 -2.15
CA LEU A 218 -5.36 -4.10 -1.65
C LEU A 218 -4.13 -4.61 -2.43
N ARG A 219 -4.10 -5.90 -2.77
CA ARG A 219 -3.05 -6.47 -3.63
C ARG A 219 -3.13 -5.92 -5.06
N ARG A 220 -4.34 -5.64 -5.57
CA ARG A 220 -4.51 -4.94 -6.87
C ARG A 220 -3.94 -3.52 -6.81
N LEU A 221 -4.16 -2.77 -5.72
CA LEU A 221 -3.56 -1.44 -5.53
C LEU A 221 -2.03 -1.52 -5.54
N ARG A 222 -1.43 -2.43 -4.76
CA ARG A 222 0.03 -2.60 -4.71
C ARG A 222 0.60 -3.02 -6.06
N ALA A 223 -0.02 -4.00 -6.73
CA ALA A 223 0.39 -4.44 -8.05
C ALA A 223 0.33 -3.31 -9.11
N ALA A 224 -0.71 -2.47 -9.08
CA ALA A 224 -0.84 -1.33 -9.97
C ALA A 224 0.29 -0.31 -9.79
N LEU A 225 0.69 -0.03 -8.55
CA LEU A 225 1.86 0.82 -8.26
C LEU A 225 3.16 0.18 -8.79
N LEU A 226 3.38 -1.10 -8.48
CA LEU A 226 4.59 -1.83 -8.88
C LEU A 226 4.80 -1.86 -10.40
N ARG A 227 3.72 -2.02 -11.19
CA ARG A 227 3.79 -1.99 -12.66
C ARG A 227 4.26 -0.64 -13.19
N GLN A 228 3.80 0.46 -12.60
CA GLN A 228 4.15 1.82 -13.04
C GLN A 228 5.64 2.13 -12.87
N VAL A 229 6.34 1.43 -11.97
CA VAL A 229 7.79 1.57 -11.74
C VAL A 229 8.61 0.44 -12.36
N GLY A 230 8.01 -0.40 -13.20
CA GLY A 230 8.68 -1.48 -13.92
C GLY A 230 8.87 -2.78 -13.14
N LEU A 231 8.28 -2.93 -11.95
CA LEU A 231 8.39 -4.12 -11.11
C LEU A 231 7.29 -5.16 -11.44
N ASN A 232 7.14 -5.46 -12.73
CA ASN A 232 6.05 -6.30 -13.26
C ASN A 232 6.03 -7.71 -12.66
N GLY A 233 7.20 -8.35 -12.52
CA GLY A 233 7.28 -9.71 -12.00
C GLY A 233 6.82 -9.83 -10.54
N VAL A 234 7.12 -8.82 -9.70
CA VAL A 234 6.62 -8.76 -8.32
C VAL A 234 5.12 -8.47 -8.29
N ALA A 235 4.64 -7.58 -9.17
CA ALA A 235 3.21 -7.30 -9.31
C ALA A 235 2.43 -8.57 -9.68
N ASP A 236 2.92 -9.37 -10.63
CA ASP A 236 2.27 -10.61 -11.04
C ASP A 236 2.34 -11.68 -9.95
N TRP A 237 3.44 -11.77 -9.19
CA TRP A 237 3.51 -12.62 -8.00
C TRP A 237 2.45 -12.23 -6.97
N ASP A 238 2.31 -10.93 -6.70
CA ASP A 238 1.37 -10.42 -5.70
C ASP A 238 -0.08 -10.73 -6.09
N LEU A 239 -0.43 -10.59 -7.37
CA LEU A 239 -1.76 -10.95 -7.87
C LEU A 239 -2.03 -12.46 -7.81
N ARG A 240 -1.04 -13.32 -8.11
CA ARG A 240 -1.21 -14.79 -7.99
C ARG A 240 -1.51 -15.22 -6.55
N SER A 241 -0.94 -14.53 -5.57
CA SER A 241 -1.16 -14.85 -4.16
C SER A 241 -2.61 -14.60 -3.70
N ILE A 242 -3.42 -13.83 -4.46
CA ILE A 242 -4.87 -13.73 -4.24
C ILE A 242 -5.52 -15.11 -4.45
N GLN A 243 -5.15 -15.80 -5.53
CA GLN A 243 -5.79 -17.06 -5.96
C GLN A 243 -5.46 -18.23 -5.02
N SER A 244 -4.28 -18.21 -4.39
CA SER A 244 -3.89 -19.23 -3.41
C SER A 244 -4.66 -19.16 -2.10
N HIS A 245 -5.36 -18.07 -1.81
CA HIS A 245 -6.17 -17.91 -0.58
C HIS A 245 -7.66 -18.22 -0.80
N THR A 246 -8.09 -18.51 -2.04
CA THR A 246 -9.48 -18.84 -2.38
C THR A 246 -9.72 -20.36 -2.50
N LYS A 247 -8.66 -21.17 -2.48
CA LYS A 247 -8.73 -22.64 -2.35
C LYS A 247 -8.53 -23.05 -0.90
#